data_AF-A0A7Y4X6X6-F1
#
_entry.id   AF-A0A7Y4X6X6-F1
#
_cell.length_a   1.000
_cell.length_b   1.000
_cell.length_c   1.000
_cell.angle_alpha   90.00
_cell.angle_beta   90.00
_cell.angle_gamma   90.00
#
_symmetry.space_group_name_H-M   'P 1'
#
loop_
_entity.id
_entity.type
_entity.pdbx_description
1 polymer ?
#
loop_
_entity_poly.entity_id
_entity_poly.type
_entity_poly.pdbx_seq_one_letter_code
_entity_poly.pdbx_strand_id
1 'polypeptide(L)'
;AYLFLTVVGAAYEFSLLVRFRINVFQYADPIDFLLAAIRQPLNSAAEVNITVCDTEGKILGIFSTADAPIFGFDVSAQKARSSAFFCHADAANCLRNAGYSASVSAGEQDGLRLTGGVAYSNRAIGFLSRPYYPDGINRSVNGPYGMSITTYSPFNVGLQLNLIQQTFFENLLLFINNGDVAAGTDALTKPCPTASLASLANGLQIFPGSVPLYKNGKLVGAIGISGDGVDQDDLIAAMGSTGFEAPENVRADQVLVRGTRLPYVKFPRNPNRD
;
A
#
# COMPACT_ATOMS: atom_id res chain seq x y z
N ALA A 1 2.06 30.85 -12.55
CA ALA A 1 2.25 30.39 -13.94
C ALA A 1 1.30 29.24 -14.29
N TYR A 2 0.01 29.43 -14.04
CA TYR A 2 -1.09 28.51 -14.41
C TYR A 2 -1.61 28.76 -15.85
N LEU A 3 -0.83 29.46 -16.67
CA LEU A 3 -1.15 29.84 -18.06
C LEU A 3 -0.19 29.20 -19.08
N PHE A 4 0.73 28.32 -18.66
CA PHE A 4 1.70 27.70 -19.58
C PHE A 4 1.43 26.23 -19.89
N LEU A 5 0.74 25.47 -19.02
CA LEU A 5 0.35 24.08 -19.36
C LEU A 5 -0.95 23.98 -20.16
N THR A 6 -1.85 24.96 -20.07
CA THR A 6 -3.03 25.03 -20.96
C THR A 6 -2.64 25.41 -22.39
N VAL A 7 -1.51 26.11 -22.57
CA VAL A 7 -0.97 26.48 -23.89
C VAL A 7 -0.20 25.33 -24.54
N VAL A 8 0.44 24.45 -23.76
CA VAL A 8 1.02 23.20 -24.30
C VAL A 8 -0.07 22.18 -24.66
N GLY A 9 -1.18 22.14 -23.91
CA GLY A 9 -2.34 21.31 -24.23
C GLY A 9 -3.11 21.76 -25.47
N ALA A 10 -3.21 23.07 -25.73
CA ALA A 10 -3.95 23.60 -26.88
C ALA A 10 -3.13 23.67 -28.19
N ALA A 11 -1.79 23.60 -28.13
CA ALA A 11 -0.94 23.61 -29.32
C ALA A 11 -0.67 22.21 -29.92
N TYR A 12 -1.01 21.13 -29.19
CA TYR A 12 -0.90 19.75 -29.70
C TYR A 12 -2.19 19.20 -30.33
N GLU A 13 -3.26 20.00 -30.38
CA GLU A 13 -4.54 19.63 -30.99
C GLU A 13 -4.64 19.95 -32.50
N PHE A 14 -3.57 20.43 -33.16
CA PHE A 14 -3.68 20.80 -34.59
C PHE A 14 -2.57 20.32 -35.54
N SER A 15 -1.65 19.45 -35.11
CA SER A 15 -0.67 18.85 -36.04
C SER A 15 -0.15 17.50 -35.56
N LEU A 16 -1.02 16.49 -35.62
CA LEU A 16 -0.64 15.11 -35.92
C LEU A 16 -1.91 14.30 -36.22
N LEU A 17 -2.54 14.67 -37.33
CA LEU A 17 -3.46 13.80 -38.06
C LEU A 17 -2.64 12.71 -38.76
N VAL A 18 -1.94 11.87 -37.99
CA VAL A 18 -1.37 10.62 -38.47
C VAL A 18 -2.22 9.52 -37.86
N ARG A 19 -2.93 8.80 -38.72
CA ARG A 19 -3.75 7.64 -38.37
C ARG A 19 -2.90 6.58 -37.65
N PHE A 20 -2.78 6.67 -36.33
CA PHE A 20 -2.39 5.55 -35.50
C PHE A 20 -3.66 4.76 -35.14
N ARG A 21 -4.08 3.88 -36.06
CA ARG A 21 -4.80 2.68 -35.65
C ARG A 21 -3.77 1.79 -34.96
N ILE A 22 -3.63 1.91 -33.64
CA ILE A 22 -3.00 0.84 -32.86
C ILE A 22 -4.00 -0.32 -32.89
N ASN A 23 -3.71 -1.29 -33.75
CA ASN A 23 -4.34 -2.60 -33.68
C ASN A 23 -3.88 -3.26 -32.38
N VAL A 24 -4.65 -3.08 -31.30
CA VAL A 24 -4.40 -3.70 -29.99
C VAL A 24 -4.34 -5.24 -30.10
N PHE A 25 -4.93 -5.82 -31.15
CA PHE A 25 -4.90 -7.26 -31.42
C PHE A 25 -3.62 -7.77 -32.10
N GLN A 26 -2.68 -6.91 -32.50
CA GLN A 26 -1.44 -7.32 -33.17
C GLN A 26 -0.19 -7.22 -32.28
N TYR A 27 -0.36 -6.73 -31.04
CA TYR A 27 0.66 -6.66 -29.98
C TYR A 27 0.20 -7.38 -28.70
N ALA A 28 -0.83 -8.23 -28.77
CA ALA A 28 -1.24 -9.06 -27.63
C ALA A 28 -0.14 -10.08 -27.28
N ASP A 29 0.52 -10.68 -28.28
CA ASP A 29 1.49 -11.75 -28.06
C ASP A 29 2.73 -11.31 -27.23
N PRO A 30 3.33 -10.10 -27.40
CA PRO A 30 4.44 -9.66 -26.53
C PRO A 30 4.00 -9.12 -25.16
N ILE A 31 2.75 -8.62 -25.04
CA ILE A 31 2.24 -8.10 -23.75
C ILE A 31 1.88 -9.25 -22.81
N ASP A 32 1.42 -10.38 -23.35
CA ASP A 32 1.24 -11.60 -22.57
C ASP A 32 2.57 -12.10 -22.00
N PHE A 33 3.70 -11.91 -22.69
CA PHE A 33 5.04 -12.15 -22.13
C PHE A 33 5.44 -11.13 -21.05
N LEU A 34 5.03 -9.86 -21.15
CA LEU A 34 5.35 -8.83 -20.14
C LEU A 34 4.51 -8.98 -18.86
N LEU A 35 3.24 -9.41 -18.98
CA LEU A 35 2.37 -9.71 -17.85
C LEU A 35 2.65 -11.10 -17.25
N ALA A 36 3.07 -12.09 -18.06
CA ALA A 36 3.60 -13.37 -17.57
C ALA A 36 5.00 -13.26 -16.94
N ALA A 37 5.73 -12.17 -17.21
CA ALA A 37 7.03 -11.90 -16.63
C ALA A 37 6.98 -11.36 -15.18
N ILE A 38 5.79 -11.12 -14.59
CA ILE A 38 5.64 -11.06 -13.12
C ILE A 38 5.50 -12.50 -12.61
N ARG A 39 6.63 -13.17 -12.82
CA ARG A 39 7.16 -14.51 -12.63
C ARG A 39 6.34 -15.59 -11.92
N GLN A 40 6.13 -16.72 -12.59
CA GLN A 40 6.28 -18.05 -11.97
C GLN A 40 7.14 -19.00 -12.85
N PRO A 41 8.40 -18.68 -13.22
CA PRO A 41 9.30 -19.73 -13.65
C PRO A 41 9.59 -20.60 -12.42
N LEU A 42 9.06 -21.82 -12.42
CA LEU A 42 9.52 -22.84 -11.48
C LEU A 42 11.06 -22.94 -11.60
N ASN A 43 11.75 -23.01 -10.47
CA ASN A 43 13.22 -22.98 -10.34
C ASN A 43 13.94 -21.63 -10.56
N SER A 44 13.27 -20.48 -10.58
CA SER A 44 13.94 -19.17 -10.45
C SER A 44 13.85 -18.63 -9.02
N ALA A 45 14.93 -18.05 -8.50
CA ALA A 45 14.89 -17.30 -7.25
C ALA A 45 14.03 -16.03 -7.41
N ALA A 46 13.37 -15.61 -6.33
CA ALA A 46 12.58 -14.39 -6.32
C ALA A 46 13.49 -13.16 -6.42
N GLU A 47 13.05 -12.16 -7.19
CA GLU A 47 13.75 -10.89 -7.38
C GLU A 47 13.04 -9.76 -6.65
N VAL A 48 13.42 -9.53 -5.40
CA VAL A 48 12.68 -8.68 -4.48
C VAL A 48 13.58 -7.78 -3.66
N ASN A 49 12.99 -6.66 -3.24
CA ASN A 49 13.49 -5.82 -2.16
C ASN A 49 12.76 -6.19 -0.87
N ILE A 50 13.50 -6.26 0.22
CA ILE A 50 13.05 -6.67 1.54
C ILE A 50 13.40 -5.53 2.49
N THR A 51 12.40 -4.98 3.17
CA THR A 51 12.57 -3.94 4.16
C THR A 51 12.02 -4.38 5.51
N VAL A 52 12.78 -4.14 6.58
CA VAL A 52 12.31 -4.26 7.96
C VAL A 52 12.30 -2.89 8.61
N CYS A 53 11.20 -2.55 9.28
CA CYS A 53 11.07 -1.34 10.07
C CYS A 53 10.65 -1.64 11.51
N ASP A 54 10.92 -0.72 12.43
CA ASP A 54 10.36 -0.78 13.78
C ASP A 54 8.90 -0.28 13.84
N THR A 55 8.34 -0.18 15.05
CA THR A 55 6.97 0.27 15.30
C THR A 55 6.72 1.74 14.96
N GLU A 56 7.78 2.54 14.87
CA GLU A 56 7.73 3.96 14.51
C GLU A 56 8.00 4.17 13.02
N GLY A 57 8.08 3.09 12.23
CA GLY A 57 8.32 3.14 10.78
C GLY A 57 9.75 3.51 10.40
N LYS A 58 10.70 3.52 11.35
CA LYS A 58 12.11 3.71 11.07
C LYS A 58 12.67 2.42 10.48
N ILE A 59 13.40 2.57 9.38
CA ILE A 59 13.99 1.43 8.67
C ILE A 59 15.18 0.90 9.47
N LEU A 60 15.14 -0.39 9.78
CA LEU A 60 16.21 -1.12 10.47
C LEU A 60 17.17 -1.77 9.46
N GLY A 61 16.65 -2.15 8.30
CA GLY A 61 17.45 -2.69 7.21
C GLY A 61 16.66 -2.83 5.93
N ILE A 62 17.36 -2.70 4.80
CA ILE A 62 16.86 -2.99 3.46
C ILE A 62 17.85 -3.96 2.81
N PHE A 63 17.33 -4.98 2.15
CA PHE A 63 18.08 -5.94 1.37
C PHE A 63 17.44 -6.08 -0.01
N SER A 64 18.27 -6.12 -1.05
CA SER A 64 17.81 -6.35 -2.43
C SER A 64 18.48 -7.61 -2.94
N THR A 65 17.70 -8.51 -3.54
CA THR A 65 18.27 -9.63 -4.30
C THR A 65 18.93 -9.12 -5.58
N ALA A 66 19.70 -9.98 -6.26
CA ALA A 66 20.11 -9.71 -7.63
C ALA A 66 18.88 -9.41 -8.50
N ASP A 67 19.01 -8.45 -9.40
CA ASP A 67 17.99 -8.04 -10.38
C ASP A 67 16.64 -7.59 -9.80
N ALA A 68 16.56 -7.35 -8.48
CA ALA A 68 15.37 -6.79 -7.86
C ALA A 68 14.98 -5.46 -8.53
N PRO A 69 13.69 -5.26 -8.88
CA PRO A 69 13.28 -4.08 -9.60
C PRO A 69 13.41 -2.83 -8.72
N ILE A 70 13.91 -1.73 -9.29
CA ILE A 70 14.25 -0.52 -8.54
C ILE A 70 13.04 0.10 -7.82
N PHE A 71 11.83 -0.01 -8.37
CA PHE A 71 10.62 0.50 -7.72
C PHE A 71 10.33 -0.24 -6.40
N GLY A 72 10.74 -1.51 -6.30
CA GLY A 72 10.52 -2.33 -5.13
C GLY A 72 11.26 -1.83 -3.90
N PHE A 73 12.33 -1.05 -4.08
CA PHE A 73 13.10 -0.47 -2.97
C PHE A 73 12.20 0.39 -2.08
N ASP A 74 11.55 1.41 -2.64
CA ASP A 74 10.65 2.28 -1.89
C ASP A 74 9.34 1.59 -1.52
N VAL A 75 8.79 0.77 -2.42
CA VAL A 75 7.52 0.09 -2.19
C VAL A 75 7.64 -0.91 -1.05
N SER A 76 8.74 -1.65 -0.92
CA SER A 76 8.97 -2.58 0.20
C SER A 76 8.96 -1.85 1.56
N ALA A 77 9.56 -0.65 1.62
CA ALA A 77 9.54 0.20 2.81
C ALA A 77 8.14 0.73 3.13
N GLN A 78 7.39 1.20 2.13
CA GLN A 78 6.00 1.63 2.32
C GLN A 78 5.12 0.47 2.81
N LYS A 79 5.29 -0.74 2.26
CA LYS A 79 4.56 -1.94 2.71
C LYS A 79 4.86 -2.29 4.17
N ALA A 80 6.13 -2.24 4.58
CA ALA A 80 6.52 -2.50 5.97
C ALA A 80 5.87 -1.47 6.91
N ARG A 81 6.04 -0.18 6.62
CA ARG A 81 5.47 0.93 7.40
C ARG A 81 3.95 0.85 7.54
N SER A 82 3.26 0.47 6.47
CA SER A 82 1.80 0.33 6.44
C SER A 82 1.31 -0.72 7.44
N SER A 83 1.95 -1.90 7.44
CA SER A 83 1.60 -2.97 8.37
C SER A 83 1.96 -2.59 9.82
N ALA A 84 3.13 -2.00 10.06
CA ALA A 84 3.52 -1.51 11.38
C ALA A 84 2.52 -0.48 11.94
N PHE A 85 2.13 0.51 11.11
CA PHE A 85 1.19 1.56 11.50
C PHE A 85 -0.18 1.01 11.84
N PHE A 86 -0.78 0.17 10.99
CA PHE A 86 -2.13 -0.37 11.23
C PHE A 86 -2.21 -1.27 12.47
N CYS A 87 -1.09 -1.90 12.84
CA CYS A 87 -0.98 -2.72 14.05
C CYS A 87 -0.63 -1.91 15.30
N HIS A 88 -0.35 -0.61 15.18
CA HIS A 88 0.06 0.21 16.32
C HIS A 88 -1.12 0.50 17.26
N ALA A 89 -0.85 0.56 18.57
CA ALA A 89 -1.87 0.77 19.59
C ALA A 89 -2.58 2.13 19.49
N ASP A 90 -1.89 3.13 18.97
CA ASP A 90 -2.39 4.51 18.86
C ASP A 90 -2.77 4.94 17.43
N ALA A 91 -2.74 4.04 16.46
CA ALA A 91 -2.97 4.37 15.05
C ALA A 91 -4.29 5.13 14.81
N ALA A 92 -5.38 4.73 15.47
CA ALA A 92 -6.66 5.44 15.42
C ALA A 92 -6.55 6.90 15.91
N ASN A 93 -5.86 7.13 17.02
CA ASN A 93 -5.69 8.47 17.59
C ASN A 93 -4.83 9.34 16.68
N CYS A 94 -3.78 8.76 16.08
CA CYS A 94 -2.90 9.50 15.18
C CYS A 94 -3.60 9.90 13.89
N LEU A 95 -4.44 9.02 13.31
CA LEU A 95 -5.30 9.38 12.18
C LEU A 95 -6.31 10.49 12.52
N ARG A 96 -6.96 10.42 13.70
CA ARG A 96 -7.89 11.47 14.15
C ARG A 96 -7.20 12.81 14.32
N ASN A 97 -6.07 12.84 15.00
CA ASN A 97 -5.28 14.07 15.23
C ASN A 97 -4.77 14.68 13.92
N ALA A 98 -4.53 13.84 12.92
CA ALA A 98 -4.14 14.31 11.59
C ALA A 98 -5.29 14.83 10.72
N GLY A 99 -6.55 14.66 11.14
CA GLY A 99 -7.75 15.11 10.43
C GLY A 99 -8.49 14.01 9.68
N TYR A 100 -8.11 12.74 9.83
CA TYR A 100 -8.69 11.59 9.13
C TYR A 100 -9.71 10.82 9.97
N SER A 101 -10.43 11.51 10.86
CA SER A 101 -11.43 10.92 11.76
C SER A 101 -12.53 10.17 11.03
N ALA A 102 -12.93 10.61 9.82
CA ALA A 102 -13.94 9.93 9.02
C ALA A 102 -13.53 8.49 8.65
N SER A 103 -12.28 8.28 8.24
CA SER A 103 -11.74 6.95 7.92
C SER A 103 -11.68 6.05 9.16
N VAL A 104 -11.34 6.62 10.32
CA VAL A 104 -11.33 5.87 11.58
C VAL A 104 -12.74 5.45 11.97
N SER A 105 -13.70 6.38 11.93
CA SER A 105 -15.11 6.09 12.23
C SER A 105 -15.72 5.07 11.28
N ALA A 106 -15.35 5.10 9.98
CA ALA A 106 -15.79 4.09 9.01
C ALA A 106 -15.27 2.69 9.37
N GLY A 107 -13.99 2.57 9.76
CA GLY A 107 -13.44 1.31 10.27
C GLY A 107 -14.14 0.83 11.54
N GLU A 108 -14.42 1.72 12.49
CA GLU A 108 -15.09 1.38 13.74
C GLU A 108 -16.54 0.92 13.54
N GLN A 109 -17.26 1.49 12.57
CA GLN A 109 -18.59 1.01 12.17
C GLN A 109 -18.56 -0.43 11.65
N ASP A 110 -17.44 -0.81 11.04
CA ASP A 110 -17.16 -2.15 10.55
C ASP A 110 -16.53 -3.07 11.62
N GLY A 111 -16.42 -2.60 12.87
CA GLY A 111 -15.83 -3.35 13.99
C GLY A 111 -14.30 -3.36 14.03
N LEU A 112 -13.65 -2.59 13.16
CA LEU A 112 -12.19 -2.48 13.08
C LEU A 112 -11.69 -1.42 14.04
N ARG A 113 -10.94 -1.84 15.06
CA ARG A 113 -10.31 -0.94 16.02
C ARG A 113 -8.81 -0.90 15.76
N LEU A 114 -8.29 0.22 15.26
CA LEU A 114 -6.85 0.45 15.08
C LEU A 114 -6.19 0.80 16.42
N THR A 115 -6.25 -0.17 17.34
CA THR A 115 -5.82 -0.08 18.74
C THR A 115 -4.78 -1.15 19.11
N GLY A 116 -4.15 -1.75 18.09
CA GLY A 116 -3.14 -2.81 18.26
C GLY A 116 -3.68 -4.19 18.66
N GLY A 117 -5.00 -4.36 18.72
CA GLY A 117 -5.63 -5.66 18.98
C GLY A 117 -5.70 -6.60 17.78
N VAL A 118 -5.35 -6.12 16.57
CA VAL A 118 -5.38 -6.89 15.33
C VAL A 118 -4.08 -6.69 14.57
N ALA A 119 -3.48 -7.78 14.12
CA ALA A 119 -2.31 -7.82 13.26
C ALA A 119 -2.76 -7.77 11.78
N TYR A 120 -2.67 -6.58 11.18
CA TYR A 120 -2.99 -6.33 9.79
C TYR A 120 -1.77 -6.52 8.89
N SER A 121 -1.92 -7.38 7.87
CA SER A 121 -1.03 -7.42 6.72
C SER A 121 -1.43 -6.37 5.69
N ASN A 122 -0.57 -6.07 4.74
CA ASN A 122 -0.96 -5.23 3.62
C ASN A 122 -2.07 -5.83 2.75
N ARG A 123 -2.20 -7.16 2.70
CA ARG A 123 -3.33 -7.78 2.01
C ARG A 123 -4.66 -7.44 2.70
N ALA A 124 -4.69 -7.46 4.03
CA ALA A 124 -5.87 -7.04 4.79
C ALA A 124 -6.18 -5.56 4.53
N ILE A 125 -5.16 -4.70 4.60
CA ILE A 125 -5.30 -3.25 4.37
C ILE A 125 -5.84 -3.00 2.95
N GLY A 126 -5.26 -3.65 1.93
CA GLY A 126 -5.72 -3.57 0.55
C GLY A 126 -7.16 -4.04 0.36
N PHE A 127 -7.54 -5.12 1.04
CA PHE A 127 -8.91 -5.62 1.03
C PHE A 127 -9.90 -4.63 1.65
N LEU A 128 -9.49 -3.88 2.67
CA LEU A 128 -10.30 -2.82 3.31
C LEU A 128 -10.33 -1.50 2.52
N SER A 129 -9.48 -1.36 1.51
CA SER A 129 -9.44 -0.20 0.60
C SER A 129 -10.18 -0.42 -0.72
N ARG A 130 -10.87 -1.55 -0.89
CA ARG A 130 -11.53 -1.90 -2.15
C ARG A 130 -12.74 -1.00 -2.44
N PRO A 131 -12.98 -0.61 -3.70
CA PRO A 131 -14.17 0.17 -4.08
C PRO A 131 -15.47 -0.65 -4.02
N TYR A 132 -15.35 -1.97 -4.05
CA TYR A 132 -16.40 -2.94 -3.75
C TYR A 132 -15.94 -3.82 -2.59
N TYR A 133 -16.68 -3.84 -1.49
CA TYR A 133 -16.36 -4.65 -0.32
C TYR A 133 -17.52 -5.57 0.10
N PRO A 134 -17.31 -6.91 0.11
CA PRO A 134 -16.12 -7.60 -0.38
C PRO A 134 -16.04 -7.60 -1.92
N ASP A 135 -14.85 -7.87 -2.45
CA ASP A 135 -14.65 -8.01 -3.89
C ASP A 135 -15.57 -9.08 -4.50
N GLY A 136 -16.02 -8.85 -5.74
CA GLY A 136 -16.83 -9.81 -6.50
C GLY A 136 -18.33 -9.73 -6.25
N ILE A 137 -18.80 -8.86 -5.36
CA ILE A 137 -20.23 -8.59 -5.16
C ILE A 137 -20.60 -7.25 -5.82
N ASN A 138 -21.42 -7.31 -6.87
CA ASN A 138 -21.87 -6.11 -7.57
C ASN A 138 -22.69 -5.19 -6.65
N ARG A 139 -22.42 -3.88 -6.71
CA ARG A 139 -23.10 -2.82 -5.92
C ARG A 139 -22.89 -2.90 -4.40
N SER A 140 -21.88 -3.61 -3.93
CA SER A 140 -21.46 -3.47 -2.53
C SER A 140 -20.91 -2.06 -2.28
N VAL A 141 -21.08 -1.55 -1.06
CA VAL A 141 -20.39 -0.35 -0.60
C VAL A 141 -18.87 -0.58 -0.55
N ASN A 142 -18.08 0.49 -0.62
CA ASN A 142 -16.62 0.41 -0.51
C ASN A 142 -16.18 -0.05 0.89
N GLY A 143 -14.94 -0.53 0.96
CA GLY A 143 -14.28 -0.79 2.23
C GLY A 143 -14.02 0.51 3.00
N PRO A 144 -13.83 0.42 4.33
CA PRO A 144 -13.77 1.59 5.22
C PRO A 144 -12.61 2.55 4.91
N TYR A 145 -11.57 2.10 4.22
CA TYR A 145 -10.42 2.93 3.84
C TYR A 145 -10.36 3.21 2.33
N GLY A 146 -11.35 2.75 1.58
CA GLY A 146 -11.48 2.94 0.13
C GLY A 146 -12.44 4.06 -0.24
N MET A 147 -12.53 4.36 -1.54
CA MET A 147 -13.53 5.26 -2.10
C MET A 147 -14.67 4.47 -2.75
N SER A 148 -15.86 5.06 -2.84
CA SER A 148 -16.95 4.49 -3.63
C SER A 148 -16.55 4.35 -5.10
N ILE A 149 -17.15 3.38 -5.81
CA ILE A 149 -16.83 3.16 -7.21
C ILE A 149 -17.02 4.39 -8.11
N THR A 150 -17.94 5.30 -7.76
CA THR A 150 -18.21 6.53 -8.52
C THR A 150 -17.09 7.56 -8.41
N THR A 151 -16.25 7.46 -7.38
CA THR A 151 -15.16 8.41 -7.08
C THR A 151 -13.79 7.76 -7.19
N TYR A 152 -13.74 6.43 -7.10
CA TYR A 152 -12.53 5.62 -7.21
C TYR A 152 -11.84 5.79 -8.57
N SER A 153 -10.51 5.84 -8.54
CA SER A 153 -9.65 5.61 -9.70
C SER A 153 -8.35 4.93 -9.24
N PRO A 154 -7.53 4.40 -10.16
CA PRO A 154 -6.19 3.93 -9.81
C PRO A 154 -5.31 4.98 -9.09
N PHE A 155 -5.66 6.26 -9.21
CA PHE A 155 -4.98 7.37 -8.55
C PHE A 155 -5.75 7.93 -7.34
N ASN A 156 -6.99 7.46 -7.09
CA ASN A 156 -7.84 7.90 -5.98
C ASN A 156 -8.46 6.70 -5.27
N VAL A 157 -7.71 6.15 -4.33
CA VAL A 157 -8.06 4.90 -3.63
C VAL A 157 -8.42 5.10 -2.16
N GLY A 158 -8.64 6.34 -1.74
CA GLY A 158 -9.12 6.67 -0.39
C GLY A 158 -7.97 7.03 0.55
N LEU A 159 -7.90 6.37 1.71
CA LEU A 159 -6.97 6.74 2.77
C LEU A 159 -5.51 6.83 2.29
N GLN A 160 -5.11 5.96 1.34
CA GLN A 160 -3.77 5.97 0.76
C GLN A 160 -3.42 7.34 0.14
N LEU A 161 -4.29 7.89 -0.72
CA LEU A 161 -4.09 9.19 -1.34
C LEU A 161 -4.26 10.31 -0.31
N ASN A 162 -5.31 10.23 0.51
CA ASN A 162 -5.67 11.28 1.44
C ASN A 162 -4.53 11.61 2.42
N LEU A 163 -3.74 10.61 2.82
CA LEU A 163 -2.58 10.77 3.71
C LEU A 163 -1.43 11.58 3.10
N ILE A 164 -1.26 11.55 1.78
CA ILE A 164 -0.16 12.26 1.10
C ILE A 164 -0.61 13.53 0.38
N GLN A 165 -1.92 13.67 0.12
CA GLN A 165 -2.47 14.74 -0.70
C GLN A 165 -2.15 16.12 -0.12
N GLN A 166 -2.28 16.30 1.19
CA GLN A 166 -1.99 17.58 1.86
C GLN A 166 -0.50 17.95 1.70
N THR A 167 0.40 17.06 2.11
CA THR A 167 1.86 17.26 2.00
C THR A 167 2.27 17.52 0.54
N PHE A 168 1.67 16.81 -0.42
CA PHE A 168 1.97 17.00 -1.84
C PHE A 168 1.66 18.44 -2.30
N PHE A 169 0.47 18.95 -1.99
CA PHE A 169 0.09 20.31 -2.40
C PHE A 169 0.85 21.41 -1.66
N GLU A 170 1.17 21.19 -0.38
CA GLU A 170 2.01 22.12 0.40
C GLU A 170 3.42 22.22 -0.20
N ASN A 171 4.05 21.08 -0.49
CA ASN A 171 5.37 21.05 -1.14
C ASN A 171 5.33 21.61 -2.57
N LEU A 172 4.27 21.34 -3.33
CA LEU A 172 4.10 21.91 -4.67
C LEU A 172 4.00 23.44 -4.60
N LEU A 173 3.24 23.98 -3.65
CA LEU A 173 3.10 25.42 -3.48
C LEU A 173 4.42 26.07 -3.07
N LEU A 174 5.18 25.44 -2.17
CA LEU A 174 6.52 25.89 -1.79
C LEU A 174 7.48 25.91 -2.98
N PHE A 175 7.48 24.84 -3.79
CA PHE A 175 8.28 24.77 -5.01
C PHE A 175 7.93 25.89 -5.99
N ILE A 176 6.64 26.12 -6.23
CA ILE A 176 6.16 27.17 -7.14
C ILE A 176 6.60 28.57 -6.67
N ASN A 177 6.57 28.82 -5.36
CA ASN A 177 6.86 30.14 -4.81
C ASN A 177 8.35 30.41 -4.60
N ASN A 178 9.12 29.40 -4.21
CA ASN A 178 10.49 29.56 -3.73
C ASN A 178 11.53 28.86 -4.62
N GLY A 179 11.12 28.08 -5.62
CA GLY A 179 12.02 27.28 -6.47
C GLY A 179 12.71 26.13 -5.73
N ASP A 180 12.34 25.89 -4.47
CA ASP A 180 12.91 24.87 -3.60
C ASP A 180 11.79 24.20 -2.80
N VAL A 181 11.87 22.88 -2.69
CA VAL A 181 11.09 22.08 -1.75
C VAL A 181 11.87 22.01 -0.44
N ALA A 182 12.11 23.16 0.19
CA ALA A 182 12.75 23.19 1.49
C ALA A 182 11.84 22.52 2.52
N ALA A 183 11.99 21.19 2.71
CA ALA A 183 11.37 20.30 3.69
C ALA A 183 10.12 20.90 4.36
N GLY A 184 9.14 21.26 3.53
CA GLY A 184 7.95 21.98 3.96
C GLY A 184 7.19 21.09 4.91
N THR A 185 7.02 21.56 6.15
CA THR A 185 6.30 20.91 7.27
C THR A 185 5.47 19.73 6.82
N ASP A 186 6.11 18.55 6.78
CA ASP A 186 5.49 17.35 6.24
C ASP A 186 4.19 17.12 7.01
N ALA A 187 3.04 16.98 6.36
CA ALA A 187 1.80 16.68 7.08
C ALA A 187 1.89 15.36 7.87
N LEU A 188 2.90 14.52 7.55
CA LEU A 188 3.28 13.34 8.33
C LEU A 188 4.07 13.69 9.62
N THR A 189 4.66 14.87 9.74
CA THR A 189 5.33 15.34 10.99
C THR A 189 4.37 15.78 12.10
N LYS A 190 3.04 15.70 11.89
CA LYS A 190 2.06 15.95 12.98
C LYS A 190 2.36 15.01 14.16
N PRO A 191 2.73 15.54 15.34
CA PRO A 191 3.11 14.72 16.47
C PRO A 191 1.93 13.90 16.97
N CYS A 192 2.15 12.59 17.12
CA CYS A 192 1.33 11.72 17.96
C CYS A 192 2.21 11.25 19.13
N PRO A 193 1.68 11.02 20.34
CA PRO A 193 2.50 10.69 21.50
C PRO A 193 3.33 9.40 21.38
N THR A 194 2.98 8.52 20.44
CA THR A 194 3.55 7.16 20.30
C THR A 194 3.63 6.62 18.87
N ALA A 195 2.82 7.11 17.91
CA ALA A 195 2.94 6.78 16.48
C ALA A 195 2.75 8.02 15.60
N SER A 196 3.82 8.71 15.22
CA SER A 196 3.69 9.84 14.29
C SER A 196 3.17 9.37 12.93
N LEU A 197 2.47 10.23 12.18
CA LEU A 197 2.23 9.91 10.76
C LEU A 197 3.54 9.79 9.98
N ALA A 198 4.66 10.30 10.50
CA ALA A 198 6.00 10.12 9.94
C ALA A 198 6.42 8.64 9.95
N SER A 199 5.77 7.78 10.76
CA SER A 199 5.89 6.33 10.62
C SER A 199 5.40 5.81 9.27
N LEU A 200 4.54 6.55 8.58
CA LEU A 200 4.10 6.34 7.20
C LEU A 200 4.87 7.22 6.21
N ALA A 201 6.12 7.60 6.51
CA ALA A 201 6.96 8.30 5.54
C ALA A 201 6.96 7.57 4.18
N ASN A 202 6.92 8.36 3.11
CA ASN A 202 6.75 7.89 1.73
C ASN A 202 5.36 7.29 1.41
N GLY A 203 4.39 7.37 2.33
CA GLY A 203 3.00 7.02 2.10
C GLY A 203 2.61 5.61 2.54
N LEU A 204 1.29 5.41 2.56
CA LEU A 204 0.66 4.11 2.81
C LEU A 204 0.69 3.25 1.53
N GLN A 205 0.79 1.93 1.69
CA GLN A 205 0.71 0.97 0.60
C GLN A 205 -0.41 -0.05 0.83
N ILE A 206 -1.17 -0.33 -0.22
CA ILE A 206 -2.39 -1.16 -0.17
C ILE A 206 -2.31 -2.42 -1.05
N PHE A 207 -1.10 -2.84 -1.44
CA PHE A 207 -0.88 -4.10 -2.16
C PHE A 207 -0.16 -5.11 -1.26
N PRO A 208 -0.46 -6.42 -1.39
CA PRO A 208 0.12 -7.48 -0.57
C PRO A 208 1.65 -7.51 -0.58
N GLY A 209 2.23 -8.21 0.39
CA GLY A 209 3.68 -8.26 0.57
C GLY A 209 4.19 -7.65 1.87
N SER A 210 3.39 -7.55 2.93
CA SER A 210 3.91 -7.24 4.26
C SER A 210 3.11 -7.88 5.37
N VAL A 211 3.81 -8.22 6.45
CA VAL A 211 3.25 -8.71 7.70
C VAL A 211 3.89 -7.99 8.88
N PRO A 212 3.16 -7.83 9.99
CA PRO A 212 3.71 -7.24 11.20
C PRO A 212 4.56 -8.26 11.95
N LEU A 213 5.61 -7.78 12.62
CA LEU A 213 6.53 -8.57 13.41
C LEU A 213 6.21 -8.44 14.90
N TYR A 214 6.11 -9.56 15.60
CA TYR A 214 5.79 -9.64 17.02
C TYR A 214 6.88 -10.37 17.81
N LYS A 215 7.14 -9.92 19.04
CA LYS A 215 8.00 -10.62 19.99
C LYS A 215 7.30 -10.65 21.34
N ASN A 216 7.15 -11.85 21.91
CA ASN A 216 6.42 -12.06 23.18
C ASN A 216 5.00 -11.46 23.17
N GLY A 217 4.30 -11.58 22.04
CA GLY A 217 2.94 -11.05 21.85
C GLY A 217 2.84 -9.53 21.70
N LYS A 218 3.97 -8.81 21.62
CA LYS A 218 4.01 -7.36 21.38
C LYS A 218 4.50 -7.07 19.97
N LEU A 219 3.87 -6.09 19.31
CA LEU A 219 4.37 -5.57 18.05
C LEU A 219 5.79 -4.99 18.24
N VAL A 220 6.72 -5.37 17.37
CA VAL A 220 8.10 -4.86 17.36
C VAL A 220 8.51 -4.24 16.03
N GLY A 221 7.65 -4.34 15.01
CA GLY A 221 7.92 -3.79 13.70
C GLY A 221 7.10 -4.45 12.60
N ALA A 222 7.62 -4.42 11.38
CA ALA A 222 7.04 -5.11 10.23
C ALA A 222 8.11 -5.43 9.19
N ILE A 223 7.81 -6.41 8.35
CA ILE A 223 8.58 -6.76 7.15
C ILE A 223 7.74 -6.46 5.91
N GLY A 224 8.35 -5.86 4.89
CA GLY A 224 7.72 -5.56 3.61
C GLY A 224 8.60 -6.04 2.45
N ILE A 225 7.97 -6.63 1.44
CA ILE A 225 8.58 -7.28 0.29
C ILE A 225 7.99 -6.67 -0.98
N SER A 226 8.82 -6.33 -1.95
CA SER A 226 8.36 -5.90 -3.25
C SER A 226 9.34 -6.23 -4.36
N GLY A 227 8.84 -6.91 -5.39
CA GLY A 227 9.51 -6.99 -6.69
C GLY A 227 8.79 -7.91 -7.66
N ASP A 228 8.48 -9.13 -7.21
CA ASP A 228 7.73 -10.13 -7.97
C ASP A 228 6.21 -9.98 -7.75
N GLY A 229 5.43 -11.02 -8.11
CA GLY A 229 3.99 -11.04 -7.93
C GLY A 229 3.59 -10.92 -6.46
N VAL A 230 2.47 -10.23 -6.23
CA VAL A 230 1.97 -9.92 -4.87
C VAL A 230 1.71 -11.16 -4.00
N ASP A 231 1.43 -12.31 -4.61
CA ASP A 231 1.26 -13.58 -3.89
C ASP A 231 2.62 -14.19 -3.48
N GLN A 232 3.69 -13.94 -4.24
CA GLN A 232 5.05 -14.33 -3.86
C GLN A 232 5.62 -13.39 -2.79
N ASP A 233 5.35 -12.09 -2.91
CA ASP A 233 5.73 -11.13 -1.87
C ASP A 233 5.14 -11.53 -0.52
N ASP A 234 3.88 -12.01 -0.48
CA ASP A 234 3.25 -12.53 0.74
C ASP A 234 3.92 -13.78 1.29
N LEU A 235 4.26 -14.73 0.41
CA LEU A 235 4.98 -15.95 0.80
C LEU A 235 6.33 -15.59 1.44
N ILE A 236 7.08 -14.68 0.81
CA ILE A 236 8.39 -14.22 1.30
C ILE A 236 8.22 -13.42 2.60
N ALA A 237 7.18 -12.59 2.72
CA ALA A 237 6.90 -11.84 3.95
C ALA A 237 6.59 -12.80 5.11
N ALA A 238 5.75 -13.81 4.87
CA ALA A 238 5.43 -14.85 5.85
C ALA A 238 6.69 -15.62 6.27
N MET A 239 7.50 -16.11 5.32
CA MET A 239 8.75 -16.81 5.64
C MET A 239 9.77 -15.91 6.36
N GLY A 240 9.90 -14.65 5.94
CA GLY A 240 10.81 -13.66 6.52
C GLY A 240 10.41 -13.21 7.93
N SER A 241 9.19 -13.51 8.37
CA SER A 241 8.71 -13.28 9.74
C SER A 241 8.94 -14.44 10.69
N THR A 242 9.63 -15.51 10.27
CA THR A 242 9.90 -16.69 11.11
C THR A 242 10.53 -16.30 12.45
N GLY A 243 9.94 -16.75 13.56
CA GLY A 243 10.35 -16.39 14.93
C GLY A 243 9.87 -15.02 15.43
N PHE A 244 9.15 -14.28 14.58
CA PHE A 244 8.53 -12.98 14.86
C PHE A 244 7.08 -12.92 14.36
N GLU A 245 6.42 -14.05 14.23
CA GLU A 245 5.08 -14.12 13.66
C GLU A 245 4.06 -13.47 14.60
N ALA A 246 3.06 -12.82 14.02
CA ALA A 246 1.90 -12.38 14.79
C ALA A 246 1.20 -13.59 15.45
N PRO A 247 0.78 -13.50 16.72
CA PRO A 247 -0.01 -14.54 17.36
C PRO A 247 -1.28 -14.82 16.56
N GLU A 248 -1.62 -16.09 16.35
CA GLU A 248 -2.73 -16.50 15.47
C GLU A 248 -4.06 -15.86 15.87
N ASN A 249 -4.33 -15.74 17.17
CA ASN A 249 -5.56 -15.19 17.71
C ASN A 249 -5.76 -13.68 17.47
N VAL A 250 -4.72 -12.95 17.05
CA VAL A 250 -4.81 -11.53 16.72
C VAL A 250 -4.67 -11.24 15.23
N ARG A 251 -4.39 -12.25 14.39
CA ARG A 251 -4.24 -12.05 12.94
C ARG A 251 -5.52 -11.52 12.31
N ALA A 252 -5.39 -10.69 11.27
CA ALA A 252 -6.53 -10.14 10.55
C ALA A 252 -7.48 -11.24 10.02
N ASP A 253 -6.95 -12.43 9.71
CA ASP A 253 -7.77 -13.58 9.32
C ASP A 253 -8.70 -14.12 10.41
N GLN A 254 -8.63 -13.63 11.65
CA GLN A 254 -9.62 -13.88 12.71
C GLN A 254 -10.78 -12.88 12.70
N VAL A 255 -10.70 -11.82 11.88
CA VAL A 255 -11.65 -10.71 11.87
C VAL A 255 -12.66 -10.87 10.74
N LEU A 256 -13.94 -10.70 11.06
CA LEU A 256 -15.04 -10.60 10.10
C LEU A 256 -15.47 -9.14 9.98
N VAL A 257 -15.54 -8.64 8.75
CA VAL A 257 -16.11 -7.33 8.42
C VAL A 257 -17.26 -7.55 7.46
N ARG A 258 -18.46 -7.09 7.83
CA ARG A 258 -19.69 -7.27 7.04
C ARG A 258 -19.91 -8.74 6.61
N GLY A 259 -19.62 -9.67 7.52
CA GLY A 259 -19.73 -11.12 7.27
C GLY A 259 -18.61 -11.74 6.44
N THR A 260 -17.62 -10.97 5.99
CA THR A 260 -16.47 -11.47 5.21
C THR A 260 -15.19 -11.48 6.04
N ARG A 261 -14.45 -12.59 6.00
CA ARG A 261 -13.17 -12.74 6.69
C ARG A 261 -12.09 -11.94 5.99
N LEU A 262 -11.31 -11.16 6.74
CA LEU A 262 -10.18 -10.47 6.15
C LEU A 262 -9.09 -11.48 5.73
N PRO A 263 -8.41 -11.25 4.61
CA PRO A 263 -7.23 -12.03 4.27
C PRO A 263 -6.03 -11.61 5.13
N TYR A 264 -5.11 -12.53 5.42
CA TYR A 264 -3.83 -12.20 6.06
C TYR A 264 -2.68 -12.33 5.07
N VAL A 265 -2.31 -13.53 4.65
CA VAL A 265 -1.37 -13.76 3.54
C VAL A 265 -1.95 -14.80 2.59
N LYS A 266 -1.53 -14.80 1.33
CA LYS A 266 -1.95 -15.81 0.36
C LYS A 266 -0.80 -16.76 0.02
N PHE A 267 -1.03 -18.04 0.23
CA PHE A 267 -0.13 -19.12 -0.19
C PHE A 267 -0.61 -19.78 -1.49
N PRO A 268 0.30 -20.38 -2.28
CA PRO A 268 -0.08 -21.18 -3.43
C PRO A 268 -1.08 -22.28 -3.07
N ARG A 269 -2.15 -22.43 -3.86
CA ARG A 269 -3.20 -23.43 -3.60
C ARG A 269 -2.69 -24.86 -3.69
N ASN A 270 -1.69 -25.09 -4.55
CA ASN A 270 -1.04 -26.38 -4.75
C ASN A 270 0.48 -26.19 -4.63
N PRO A 271 1.05 -26.20 -3.42
CA PRO A 271 2.48 -25.94 -3.21
C PRO A 271 3.40 -27.01 -3.83
N ASN A 272 2.84 -28.17 -4.19
CA ASN A 272 3.57 -29.33 -4.73
C ASN A 272 3.27 -29.60 -6.22
N ARG A 273 2.59 -28.69 -6.93
CA ARG A 273 2.38 -28.84 -8.38
C ARG A 273 3.43 -28.05 -9.13
N ASP A 274 4.32 -28.78 -9.77
CA ASP A 274 5.08 -28.36 -10.95
C ASP A 274 4.14 -28.13 -12.14
#